data_AF-A0A7K7KFT1-F1
#
_entry.id   AF-A0A7K7KFT1-F1
#
_cell.length_a   1.000
_cell.length_b   1.000
_cell.length_c   1.000
_cell.angle_alpha   90.00
_cell.angle_beta   90.00
_cell.angle_gamma   90.00
#
_symmetry.space_group_name_H-M   'P 1'
#
loop_
_entity.id
_entity.type
_entity.pdbx_description
1 polymer ?
#
loop_
_entity_poly.entity_id
_entity_poly.type
_entity_poly.pdbx_seq_one_letter_code
_entity_poly.pdbx_strand_id
1 'polypeptide(L)'
;GGRWPKRQLTYRVVNRPPYLPQHGVRLAVRAAFQLWSNVSSLTFWEAQDGPADIRLTFFHGDHNDGLNNAFDGPGGALAHAFLPRRGEAHFDSAERWSLHSGKGRNLFIVVAHEVGHTLGLQHSPVKSALMSPYYKKLSKDFVLSWDDILAIQNLYGKPSKGSAIQLPGKVFTHFQDWSTDLYSRDRQQRSLSTYYCHSFFDAITSDGDHNLYIFKGSHYWVVSGSGNASEPQALQPRWPGLPAGIDACAWSRSTGKFYFFKGGRCWRYSGSELDAGFPRKCSALGLPRHPDTALYFQQLRRLVLFKGPKYFVVGEDPLGLEPYYPRSLRDWAGLP
;
A
#
# COMPACT_ATOMS: atom_id res chain seq x y z
N GLY A 1 25.93 15.27 -3.95
CA GLY A 1 24.71 16.07 -3.67
C GLY A 1 24.64 16.39 -2.18
N GLY A 2 23.84 17.39 -1.78
CA GLY A 2 23.54 17.62 -0.35
C GLY A 2 22.67 16.51 0.25
N ARG A 3 22.45 16.54 1.57
CA ARG A 3 21.50 15.66 2.28
C ARG A 3 20.49 16.50 3.05
N TRP A 4 19.33 15.92 3.36
CA TRP A 4 18.40 16.54 4.32
C TRP A 4 18.99 16.53 5.74
N PRO A 5 18.83 17.61 6.52
CA PRO A 5 19.30 17.65 7.91
C PRO A 5 18.42 16.83 8.87
N LYS A 6 17.22 16.45 8.42
CA LYS A 6 16.23 15.69 9.18
C LYS A 6 15.93 14.34 8.51
N ARG A 7 15.45 13.38 9.30
CA ARG A 7 15.12 12.01 8.85
C ARG A 7 13.63 11.77 8.64
N GLN A 8 12.78 12.64 9.18
CA GLN A 8 11.35 12.62 8.95
C GLN A 8 11.05 13.67 7.87
N LEU A 9 10.63 13.21 6.70
CA LEU A 9 10.37 14.04 5.53
C LEU A 9 8.89 13.97 5.16
N THR A 10 8.31 15.09 4.78
CA THR A 10 6.95 15.12 4.23
C THR A 10 6.98 15.18 2.72
N TYR A 11 6.02 14.52 2.07
CA TYR A 11 5.86 14.63 0.63
C TYR A 11 4.43 14.98 0.24
N ARG A 12 4.26 15.59 -0.94
CA ARG A 12 2.95 15.93 -1.50
C ARG A 12 2.92 15.69 -3.00
N VAL A 13 1.84 15.07 -3.46
CA VAL A 13 1.48 15.00 -4.88
C VAL A 13 0.62 16.21 -5.20
N VAL A 14 1.16 17.16 -5.96
CA VAL A 14 0.50 18.46 -6.23
C VAL A 14 -0.63 18.29 -7.26
N ASN A 15 -0.34 17.60 -8.35
CA ASN A 15 -1.31 17.27 -9.41
C ASN A 15 -1.01 15.86 -9.96
N ARG A 16 -1.80 15.41 -10.93
CA ARG A 16 -1.77 14.03 -11.45
C ARG A 16 -2.16 14.03 -12.93
N PRO A 17 -1.70 13.06 -13.73
CA PRO A 17 -2.28 12.81 -15.04
C PRO A 17 -3.79 12.50 -14.87
N PRO A 18 -4.68 13.22 -15.57
CA PRO A 18 -6.13 13.16 -15.31
C PRO A 18 -6.74 11.80 -15.65
N TYR A 19 -6.12 11.07 -16.59
CA TYR A 19 -6.53 9.74 -17.03
C TYR A 19 -6.13 8.61 -16.06
N LEU A 20 -5.29 8.89 -15.06
CA LEU A 20 -4.93 7.91 -14.04
C LEU A 20 -5.83 8.03 -12.79
N PRO A 21 -6.24 6.92 -12.17
CA PRO A 21 -7.04 6.95 -10.95
C PRO A 21 -6.22 7.51 -9.78
N GLN A 22 -6.79 8.45 -9.02
CA GLN A 22 -6.11 9.13 -7.91
C GLN A 22 -5.51 8.16 -6.89
N HIS A 23 -6.29 7.14 -6.50
CA HIS A 23 -5.86 6.11 -5.58
C HIS A 23 -4.63 5.35 -6.09
N GLY A 24 -4.62 4.98 -7.38
CA GLY A 24 -3.50 4.27 -8.01
C GLY A 24 -2.22 5.10 -8.03
N VAL A 25 -2.33 6.40 -8.36
CA VAL A 25 -1.19 7.34 -8.31
C VAL A 25 -0.64 7.46 -6.89
N ARG A 26 -1.51 7.68 -5.89
CA ARG A 26 -1.09 7.80 -4.48
C ARG A 26 -0.41 6.53 -3.98
N LEU A 27 -0.92 5.35 -4.33
CA LEU A 27 -0.28 4.09 -3.98
C LEU A 27 1.10 3.95 -4.63
N ALA A 28 1.24 4.25 -5.92
CA ALA A 28 2.54 4.19 -6.62
C ALA A 28 3.58 5.13 -5.98
N VAL A 29 3.17 6.36 -5.67
CA VAL A 29 4.02 7.35 -4.99
C VAL A 29 4.42 6.85 -3.59
N ARG A 30 3.45 6.39 -2.78
CA ARG A 30 3.73 5.86 -1.45
C ARG A 30 4.72 4.70 -1.50
N ALA A 31 4.56 3.81 -2.48
CA ALA A 31 5.42 2.67 -2.65
C ALA A 31 6.85 3.08 -3.08
N ALA A 32 7.00 4.15 -3.88
CA ALA A 32 8.29 4.73 -4.24
C ALA A 32 9.03 5.32 -3.02
N PHE A 33 8.33 6.03 -2.13
CA PHE A 33 8.92 6.48 -0.86
C PHE A 33 9.28 5.31 0.06
N GLN A 34 8.41 4.29 0.13
CA GLN A 34 8.64 3.11 0.95
C GLN A 34 9.90 2.33 0.50
N LEU A 35 10.17 2.31 -0.80
CA LEU A 35 11.38 1.71 -1.37
C LEU A 35 12.65 2.26 -0.70
N TRP A 36 12.72 3.57 -0.51
CA TRP A 36 13.86 4.25 0.11
C TRP A 36 13.86 4.14 1.64
N SER A 37 12.71 4.20 2.31
CA SER A 37 12.65 4.02 3.78
C SER A 37 13.00 2.60 4.22
N ASN A 38 12.72 1.59 3.39
CA ASN A 38 13.01 0.18 3.71
C ASN A 38 14.52 -0.13 3.81
N VAL A 39 15.35 0.71 3.21
CA VAL A 39 16.81 0.53 3.15
C VAL A 39 17.60 1.65 3.80
N SER A 40 16.92 2.63 4.41
CA SER A 40 17.55 3.76 5.08
C SER A 40 16.87 4.07 6.42
N SER A 41 17.41 5.01 7.19
CA SER A 41 16.78 5.49 8.42
C SER A 41 15.69 6.56 8.21
N LEU A 42 15.33 6.83 6.95
CA LEU A 42 14.35 7.86 6.60
C LEU A 42 12.92 7.36 6.86
N THR A 43 12.04 8.30 7.18
CA THR A 43 10.60 8.07 7.30
C THR A 43 9.86 9.16 6.53
N PHE A 44 8.76 8.77 5.88
CA PHE A 44 8.02 9.62 4.96
C PHE A 44 6.55 9.71 5.35
N TRP A 45 5.99 10.92 5.29
CA TRP A 45 4.57 11.19 5.57
C TRP A 45 3.95 12.01 4.44
N GLU A 46 2.78 11.57 3.96
CA GLU A 46 2.03 12.34 2.95
C GLU A 46 1.32 13.53 3.61
N ALA A 47 1.71 14.75 3.23
CA ALA A 47 1.07 15.96 3.70
C ALA A 47 -0.32 16.13 3.06
N GLN A 48 -1.34 16.40 3.87
CA GLN A 48 -2.71 16.64 3.39
C GLN A 48 -2.87 18.05 2.80
N ASP A 49 -2.20 19.04 3.38
CA ASP A 49 -2.15 20.41 2.85
C ASP A 49 -0.88 21.14 3.33
N GLY A 50 -0.66 22.36 2.82
CA GLY A 50 0.49 23.20 3.15
C GLY A 50 1.78 22.81 2.40
N PRO A 51 2.92 23.40 2.82
CA PRO A 51 4.24 23.09 2.27
C PRO A 51 4.69 21.68 2.68
N ALA A 52 5.36 20.98 1.76
CA ALA A 52 5.98 19.68 1.99
C ALA A 52 7.46 19.74 1.61
N ASP A 53 8.30 18.91 2.26
CA ASP A 53 9.73 18.85 1.94
C ASP A 53 9.97 18.39 0.52
N ILE A 54 9.16 17.42 0.06
CA ILE A 54 9.25 16.85 -1.27
C ILE A 54 7.93 17.07 -2.03
N ARG A 55 7.99 17.71 -3.20
CA ARG A 55 6.81 18.01 -4.02
C ARG A 55 6.91 17.33 -5.38
N LEU A 56 5.90 16.53 -5.70
CA LEU A 56 5.79 15.83 -6.97
C LEU A 56 4.76 16.55 -7.83
N THR A 57 5.17 17.07 -8.99
CA THR A 57 4.31 17.87 -9.87
C THR A 57 4.50 17.47 -11.33
N PHE A 58 3.40 17.38 -12.08
CA PHE A 58 3.39 17.13 -13.51
C PHE A 58 3.24 18.45 -14.25
N PHE A 59 4.14 18.72 -15.19
CA PHE A 59 4.18 19.95 -15.98
C PHE A 59 4.22 19.65 -17.47
N HIS A 60 3.94 20.65 -18.30
CA HIS A 60 4.03 20.54 -19.75
C HIS A 60 5.02 21.59 -20.26
N GLY A 61 5.99 21.21 -21.09
CA GLY A 61 6.93 22.16 -21.69
C GLY A 61 7.71 22.97 -20.66
N ASP A 62 7.88 24.26 -20.92
CA ASP A 62 8.45 25.21 -19.96
C ASP A 62 7.53 25.41 -18.75
N HIS A 63 8.10 25.31 -17.56
CA HIS A 63 7.41 25.41 -16.28
C HIS A 63 8.18 26.23 -15.25
N ASN A 64 8.92 27.25 -15.73
CA ASN A 64 9.52 28.31 -14.92
C ASN A 64 10.58 27.85 -13.91
N ASP A 65 11.27 26.74 -14.17
CA ASP A 65 12.41 26.27 -13.37
C ASP A 65 13.73 26.26 -14.13
N GLY A 66 13.75 26.90 -15.31
CA GLY A 66 14.91 27.12 -16.17
C GLY A 66 14.69 26.55 -17.57
N LEU A 67 15.06 27.30 -18.63
CA LEU A 67 14.80 26.89 -20.02
C LEU A 67 15.40 25.53 -20.41
N ASN A 68 16.52 25.14 -19.77
CA ASN A 68 17.15 23.83 -19.99
C ASN A 68 16.41 22.66 -19.32
N ASN A 69 15.43 22.95 -18.48
CA ASN A 69 14.58 21.96 -17.79
C ASN A 69 13.19 21.85 -18.44
N ALA A 70 12.92 22.60 -19.51
CA ALA A 70 11.65 22.50 -20.23
C ALA A 70 11.49 21.09 -20.81
N PHE A 71 10.30 20.50 -20.63
CA PHE A 71 10.00 19.18 -21.18
C PHE A 71 9.80 19.21 -22.69
N ASP A 72 10.21 18.14 -23.36
CA ASP A 72 10.28 18.03 -24.82
C ASP A 72 9.07 17.30 -25.45
N GLY A 73 8.10 16.89 -24.64
CA GLY A 73 6.91 16.17 -25.10
C GLY A 73 7.09 14.65 -25.04
N PRO A 74 6.29 13.86 -25.78
CA PRO A 74 6.35 12.40 -25.66
C PRO A 74 7.72 11.82 -26.08
N GLY A 75 8.36 11.09 -25.18
CA GLY A 75 9.73 10.60 -25.35
C GLY A 75 10.75 11.51 -24.65
N GLY A 76 12.04 11.24 -24.82
CA GLY A 76 13.07 12.13 -24.27
C GLY A 76 13.06 12.21 -22.74
N ALA A 77 12.86 13.43 -22.21
CA ALA A 77 12.95 13.73 -20.79
C ALA A 77 11.65 13.35 -20.05
N LEU A 78 11.69 12.24 -19.29
CA LEU A 78 10.52 11.76 -18.56
C LEU A 78 10.17 12.61 -17.33
N ALA A 79 11.21 13.08 -16.65
CA ALA A 79 11.15 13.78 -15.38
C ALA A 79 12.53 14.37 -15.04
N HIS A 80 12.55 15.26 -14.07
CA HIS A 80 13.76 15.70 -13.39
C HIS A 80 13.46 16.08 -11.95
N ALA A 81 14.48 16.08 -11.10
CA ALA A 81 14.35 16.42 -9.70
C ALA A 81 15.47 17.32 -9.20
N PHE A 82 15.11 18.16 -8.23
CA PHE A 82 16.03 19.02 -7.51
C PHE A 82 16.46 18.36 -6.20
N LEU A 83 17.76 18.42 -5.96
CA LEU A 83 18.42 17.89 -4.77
C LEU A 83 17.84 18.47 -3.46
N PRO A 84 18.17 17.88 -2.29
CA PRO A 84 17.70 18.34 -0.98
C PRO A 84 17.81 19.86 -0.77
N ARG A 85 16.88 20.41 0.02
CA ARG A 85 16.55 21.84 0.23
C ARG A 85 15.50 22.40 -0.73
N ARG A 86 15.57 22.08 -2.02
CA ARG A 86 14.49 22.43 -2.97
C ARG A 86 13.45 21.32 -3.05
N GLY A 87 13.88 20.07 -3.14
CA GLY A 87 13.00 18.90 -2.94
C GLY A 87 11.83 18.82 -3.92
N GLU A 88 12.02 19.25 -5.15
CA GLU A 88 10.98 19.21 -6.18
C GLU A 88 11.30 18.09 -7.16
N ALA A 89 10.30 17.32 -7.56
CA ALA A 89 10.40 16.41 -8.70
C ALA A 89 9.29 16.74 -9.68
N HIS A 90 9.70 17.01 -10.92
CA HIS A 90 8.85 17.40 -12.02
C HIS A 90 8.76 16.26 -13.01
N PHE A 91 7.57 15.99 -13.51
CA PHE A 91 7.28 14.90 -14.44
C PHE A 91 6.65 15.47 -15.70
N ASP A 92 7.08 14.98 -16.87
CA ASP A 92 6.46 15.43 -18.12
C ASP A 92 5.03 14.92 -18.22
N SER A 93 4.06 15.82 -18.26
CA SER A 93 2.65 15.50 -18.41
C SER A 93 2.27 15.04 -19.82
N ALA A 94 3.11 15.31 -20.83
CA ALA A 94 2.93 14.82 -22.20
C ALA A 94 3.25 13.31 -22.32
N GLU A 95 3.97 12.75 -21.35
CA GLU A 95 4.26 11.32 -21.32
C GLU A 95 3.01 10.47 -21.09
N ARG A 96 3.03 9.28 -21.71
CA ARG A 96 1.99 8.27 -21.51
C ARG A 96 2.30 7.46 -20.27
N TRP A 97 1.94 8.00 -19.11
CA TRP A 97 2.10 7.36 -17.81
C TRP A 97 1.24 6.11 -17.67
N SER A 98 1.81 5.06 -17.08
CA SER A 98 1.11 3.82 -16.75
C SER A 98 1.39 3.42 -15.31
N LEU A 99 0.38 2.82 -14.67
CA LEU A 99 0.54 2.12 -13.40
C LEU A 99 0.89 0.63 -13.63
N HIS A 100 0.80 0.15 -14.88
CA HIS A 100 0.97 -1.24 -15.29
C HIS A 100 2.21 -1.42 -16.21
N SER A 101 2.67 -2.66 -16.46
CA SER A 101 3.83 -3.02 -17.31
C SER A 101 3.61 -2.83 -18.81
N GLY A 102 2.40 -2.46 -19.20
CA GLY A 102 1.98 -2.38 -20.60
C GLY A 102 2.63 -1.25 -21.39
N LYS A 103 1.85 -0.69 -22.33
CA LYS A 103 2.29 0.43 -23.16
C LYS A 103 2.33 1.72 -22.33
N GLY A 104 3.49 2.37 -22.29
CA GLY A 104 3.70 3.64 -21.56
C GLY A 104 4.97 3.65 -20.71
N ARG A 105 5.12 4.70 -19.90
CA ARG A 105 6.16 4.90 -18.89
C ARG A 105 5.62 4.56 -17.52
N ASN A 106 6.26 3.62 -16.83
CA ASN A 106 5.77 3.17 -15.53
C ASN A 106 6.02 4.26 -14.49
N LEU A 107 4.94 4.82 -13.95
CA LEU A 107 5.00 5.96 -13.03
C LEU A 107 5.79 5.64 -11.76
N PHE A 108 5.62 4.43 -11.21
CA PHE A 108 6.35 4.02 -10.01
C PHE A 108 7.87 4.05 -10.23
N ILE A 109 8.37 3.55 -11.37
CA ILE A 109 9.82 3.51 -11.65
C ILE A 109 10.39 4.93 -11.69
N VAL A 110 9.74 5.82 -12.45
CA VAL A 110 10.24 7.19 -12.62
C VAL A 110 10.13 7.96 -11.32
N VAL A 111 9.00 7.85 -10.59
CA VAL A 111 8.87 8.47 -9.27
C VAL A 111 9.93 7.94 -8.30
N ALA A 112 10.20 6.64 -8.28
CA ALA A 112 11.20 6.08 -7.38
C ALA A 112 12.61 6.61 -7.69
N HIS A 113 12.95 6.74 -8.98
CA HIS A 113 14.18 7.37 -9.44
C HIS A 113 14.28 8.84 -8.99
N GLU A 114 13.27 9.64 -9.32
CA GLU A 114 13.26 11.07 -8.97
C GLU A 114 13.29 11.30 -7.46
N VAL A 115 12.60 10.47 -6.69
CA VAL A 115 12.68 10.53 -5.22
C VAL A 115 14.13 10.32 -4.77
N GLY A 116 14.89 9.40 -5.37
CA GLY A 116 16.31 9.23 -5.07
C GLY A 116 17.11 10.53 -5.23
N HIS A 117 16.86 11.30 -6.30
CA HIS A 117 17.44 12.62 -6.48
C HIS A 117 17.00 13.62 -5.41
N THR A 118 15.71 13.68 -5.08
CA THR A 118 15.23 14.55 -3.99
C THR A 118 15.84 14.20 -2.64
N LEU A 119 16.36 12.97 -2.48
CA LEU A 119 17.09 12.51 -1.30
C LEU A 119 18.60 12.77 -1.36
N GLY A 120 19.14 13.26 -2.48
CA GLY A 120 20.54 13.64 -2.62
C GLY A 120 21.39 12.68 -3.44
N LEU A 121 20.80 11.60 -3.96
CA LEU A 121 21.49 10.67 -4.84
C LEU A 121 21.74 11.31 -6.20
N GLN A 122 22.89 10.97 -6.78
CA GLN A 122 23.23 11.32 -8.16
C GLN A 122 23.00 10.11 -9.06
N HIS A 123 23.09 10.31 -10.37
CA HIS A 123 23.03 9.20 -11.30
C HIS A 123 24.13 8.17 -11.02
N SER A 124 23.73 6.91 -10.99
CA SER A 124 24.64 5.78 -10.87
C SER A 124 25.24 5.43 -12.24
N PRO A 125 26.54 5.10 -12.32
CA PRO A 125 27.13 4.52 -13.53
C PRO A 125 26.69 3.06 -13.76
N VAL A 126 26.10 2.41 -12.76
CA VAL A 126 25.66 1.02 -12.83
C VAL A 126 24.35 0.95 -13.62
N LYS A 127 24.40 0.39 -14.82
CA LYS A 127 23.24 0.30 -15.76
C LYS A 127 22.01 -0.42 -15.19
N SER A 128 22.19 -1.26 -14.16
CA SER A 128 21.11 -1.98 -13.49
C SER A 128 20.58 -1.26 -12.23
N ALA A 129 21.21 -0.17 -11.81
CA ALA A 129 20.76 0.63 -10.68
C ALA A 129 19.48 1.40 -11.03
N LEU A 130 18.63 1.60 -10.03
CA LEU A 130 17.45 2.45 -10.19
C LEU A 130 17.88 3.87 -10.54
N MET A 131 18.96 4.38 -9.92
CA MET A 131 19.52 5.70 -10.19
C MET A 131 20.31 5.78 -11.51
N SER A 132 20.28 4.76 -12.38
CA SER A 132 20.82 4.88 -13.75
C SER A 132 20.04 5.93 -14.54
N PRO A 133 20.70 6.81 -15.32
CA PRO A 133 20.03 7.92 -16.05
C PRO A 133 19.08 7.44 -17.16
N TYR A 134 19.16 6.17 -17.54
CA TYR A 134 18.34 5.61 -18.61
C TYR A 134 17.18 4.80 -18.03
N TYR A 135 15.96 5.19 -18.43
CA TYR A 135 14.75 4.47 -18.06
C TYR A 135 14.83 3.00 -18.47
N LYS A 136 14.64 2.12 -17.48
CA LYS A 136 14.58 0.68 -17.68
C LYS A 136 13.25 0.15 -17.17
N LYS A 137 12.62 -0.72 -17.95
CA LYS A 137 11.45 -1.47 -17.46
C LYS A 137 11.88 -2.41 -16.33
N LEU A 138 11.02 -2.52 -15.33
CA LEU A 138 11.19 -3.41 -14.18
C LEU A 138 11.49 -4.85 -14.66
N SER A 139 12.60 -5.43 -14.20
CA SER A 139 12.92 -6.86 -14.44
C SER A 139 12.32 -7.74 -13.34
N LYS A 140 12.46 -9.06 -13.48
CA LYS A 140 12.04 -10.05 -12.47
C LYS A 140 12.92 -10.04 -11.21
N ASP A 141 13.99 -9.25 -11.19
CA ASP A 141 14.98 -9.14 -10.11
C ASP A 141 14.64 -8.00 -9.16
N PHE A 142 15.52 -7.64 -8.23
CA PHE A 142 15.32 -6.52 -7.29
C PHE A 142 15.22 -5.15 -7.96
N VAL A 143 14.40 -4.24 -7.39
CA VAL A 143 14.24 -2.86 -7.91
C VAL A 143 15.47 -2.01 -7.59
N LEU A 144 15.93 -2.04 -6.34
CA LEU A 144 17.15 -1.36 -5.94
C LEU A 144 18.33 -2.29 -6.15
N SER A 145 19.39 -1.78 -6.78
CA SER A 145 20.69 -2.43 -6.79
C SER A 145 21.42 -2.18 -5.46
N TRP A 146 22.50 -2.94 -5.22
CA TRP A 146 23.38 -2.66 -4.08
C TRP A 146 24.01 -1.27 -4.13
N ASP A 147 24.24 -0.73 -5.33
CA ASP A 147 24.77 0.63 -5.51
C ASP A 147 23.78 1.68 -4.97
N ASP A 148 22.49 1.55 -5.30
CA ASP A 148 21.44 2.42 -4.78
C ASP A 148 21.34 2.35 -3.24
N ILE A 149 21.39 1.14 -2.69
CA ILE A 149 21.30 0.89 -1.24
C ILE A 149 22.49 1.49 -0.50
N LEU A 150 23.70 1.26 -0.99
CA LEU A 150 24.90 1.81 -0.37
C LEU A 150 24.91 3.33 -0.46
N ALA A 151 24.52 3.91 -1.59
CA ALA A 151 24.47 5.35 -1.77
C ALA A 151 23.50 6.03 -0.79
N ILE A 152 22.28 5.49 -0.62
CA ILE A 152 21.32 6.07 0.34
C ILE A 152 21.73 5.85 1.79
N GLN A 153 22.34 4.70 2.12
CA GLN A 153 22.85 4.42 3.45
C GLN A 153 24.07 5.28 3.80
N ASN A 154 24.89 5.67 2.83
CA ASN A 154 25.99 6.60 3.07
C ASN A 154 25.48 8.00 3.45
N LEU A 155 24.30 8.41 2.95
CA LEU A 155 23.71 9.70 3.29
C LEU A 155 22.96 9.68 4.64
N TYR A 156 22.20 8.60 4.90
CA TYR A 156 21.22 8.56 5.98
C TYR A 156 21.40 7.39 6.97
N GLY A 157 22.31 6.46 6.70
CA GLY A 157 22.49 5.26 7.50
C GLY A 157 21.45 4.17 7.25
N LYS A 158 21.66 3.01 7.86
CA LYS A 158 20.80 1.82 7.78
C LYS A 158 19.45 2.04 8.49
N PRO A 159 18.42 1.21 8.22
CA PRO A 159 17.15 1.27 8.93
C PRO A 159 17.31 1.16 10.44
N SER A 160 16.51 1.94 11.19
CA SER A 160 16.57 1.97 12.65
C SER A 160 15.97 0.73 13.32
N LYS A 161 15.20 -0.08 12.59
CA LYS A 161 14.62 -1.35 13.05
C LYS A 161 14.79 -2.40 11.95
N GLY A 162 15.52 -3.48 12.24
CA GLY A 162 15.70 -4.63 11.33
C GLY A 162 16.79 -4.44 10.26
N SER A 163 16.97 -5.46 9.43
CA SER A 163 17.89 -5.46 8.29
C SER A 163 17.30 -4.68 7.10
N ALA A 164 18.15 -4.13 6.25
CA ALA A 164 17.73 -3.48 5.01
C ALA A 164 16.90 -4.44 4.15
N ILE A 165 15.68 -4.05 3.80
CA ILE A 165 14.76 -4.87 3.02
C ILE A 165 14.89 -4.49 1.54
N GLN A 166 15.57 -5.33 0.77
CA GLN A 166 15.60 -5.19 -0.68
C GLN A 166 14.28 -5.74 -1.25
N LEU A 167 13.47 -4.88 -1.85
CA LEU A 167 12.19 -5.29 -2.43
C LEU A 167 12.41 -5.92 -3.81
N PRO A 168 11.95 -7.17 -4.05
CA PRO A 168 11.97 -7.76 -5.39
C PRO A 168 11.14 -6.92 -6.35
N GLY A 169 11.61 -6.76 -7.58
CA GLY A 169 10.87 -6.09 -8.64
C GLY A 169 9.55 -6.76 -8.96
N LYS A 170 9.43 -8.08 -8.76
CA LYS A 170 8.15 -8.80 -8.89
C LYS A 170 7.02 -8.21 -8.06
N VAL A 171 7.35 -7.65 -6.88
CA VAL A 171 6.40 -7.00 -5.97
C VAL A 171 5.74 -5.79 -6.62
N PHE A 172 6.55 -5.02 -7.35
CA PHE A 172 6.11 -3.83 -8.06
C PHE A 172 5.60 -4.14 -9.47
N THR A 173 5.91 -5.32 -10.02
CA THR A 173 5.16 -5.83 -11.17
C THR A 173 3.73 -6.24 -10.78
N HIS A 174 3.40 -6.50 -9.51
CA HIS A 174 2.02 -6.78 -9.10
C HIS A 174 1.14 -5.54 -8.88
N PHE A 175 1.71 -4.32 -8.88
CA PHE A 175 0.93 -3.12 -9.16
C PHE A 175 0.32 -3.15 -10.58
N GLN A 176 0.83 -4.02 -11.46
CA GLN A 176 0.41 -4.17 -12.85
C GLN A 176 -0.81 -5.09 -13.00
N ASP A 177 -1.17 -5.87 -11.98
CA ASP A 177 -2.29 -6.83 -12.03
C ASP A 177 -3.56 -6.35 -11.30
N TRP A 178 -3.48 -5.25 -10.53
CA TRP A 178 -4.59 -4.76 -9.70
C TRP A 178 -5.85 -4.39 -10.52
N SER A 179 -5.70 -4.04 -11.81
CA SER A 179 -6.84 -3.69 -12.67
C SER A 179 -7.37 -4.86 -13.52
N THR A 180 -6.66 -5.98 -13.62
CA THR A 180 -6.98 -7.07 -14.55
C THR A 180 -7.84 -8.16 -13.91
N ASP A 181 -7.77 -8.31 -12.58
CA ASP A 181 -8.59 -9.28 -11.83
C ASP A 181 -10.07 -8.88 -11.69
N LEU A 182 -10.47 -7.71 -12.20
CA LEU A 182 -11.87 -7.35 -12.35
C LEU A 182 -12.49 -7.85 -13.67
N TYR A 183 -11.72 -8.37 -14.63
CA TYR A 183 -12.26 -8.75 -15.94
C TYR A 183 -11.73 -10.04 -16.60
N SER A 184 -10.71 -10.72 -16.10
CA SER A 184 -10.24 -11.97 -16.76
C SER A 184 -10.44 -13.22 -15.91
N ARG A 185 -11.47 -13.99 -16.27
CA ARG A 185 -11.42 -15.45 -16.16
C ARG A 185 -10.34 -15.95 -17.11
N ASP A 186 -9.11 -16.16 -16.62
CA ASP A 186 -8.34 -17.27 -17.16
C ASP A 186 -7.33 -17.84 -16.16
N ARG A 187 -7.30 -19.17 -16.12
CA ARG A 187 -6.45 -19.98 -15.26
C ARG A 187 -5.03 -19.97 -15.81
N GLN A 188 -4.03 -19.53 -15.04
CA GLN A 188 -2.75 -20.22 -15.03
C GLN A 188 -1.96 -20.03 -13.75
N GLN A 189 -1.80 -21.17 -13.09
CA GLN A 189 -1.04 -21.54 -11.91
C GLN A 189 0.42 -21.03 -12.00
N ARG A 190 0.71 -19.86 -11.42
CA ARG A 190 2.08 -19.42 -11.08
C ARG A 190 2.22 -19.43 -9.56
N SER A 191 3.31 -20.04 -9.09
CA SER A 191 3.54 -20.39 -7.68
C SER A 191 3.30 -19.21 -6.72
N LEU A 192 2.30 -19.37 -5.86
CA LEU A 192 1.85 -18.41 -4.87
C LEU A 192 2.82 -18.24 -3.67
N SER A 193 3.92 -19.01 -3.64
CA SER A 193 4.90 -19.01 -2.55
C SER A 193 5.79 -17.76 -2.47
N THR A 194 5.73 -16.84 -3.44
CA THR A 194 6.50 -15.57 -3.42
C THR A 194 5.63 -14.33 -3.16
N TYR A 195 4.32 -14.49 -2.99
CA TYR A 195 3.37 -13.37 -2.90
C TYR A 195 3.21 -12.79 -1.49
N TYR A 196 3.47 -13.55 -0.42
CA TYR A 196 3.17 -13.11 0.94
C TYR A 196 4.22 -12.15 1.54
N CYS A 197 5.50 -12.29 1.19
CA CYS A 197 6.60 -11.51 1.79
C CYS A 197 6.56 -10.01 1.48
N HIS A 198 5.75 -9.59 0.51
CA HIS A 198 5.85 -8.26 -0.08
C HIS A 198 4.50 -7.65 -0.48
N SER A 199 3.41 -8.26 -0.03
CA SER A 199 2.05 -7.79 -0.30
C SER A 199 1.49 -7.07 0.94
N PHE A 200 0.43 -6.31 0.72
CA PHE A 200 -0.45 -5.85 1.78
C PHE A 200 -1.67 -6.76 1.80
N PHE A 201 -2.12 -7.14 2.98
CA PHE A 201 -3.27 -8.03 3.14
C PHE A 201 -4.55 -7.23 3.26
N ASP A 202 -5.63 -7.81 2.77
CA ASP A 202 -6.95 -7.19 2.79
C ASP A 202 -7.52 -7.22 4.22
N ALA A 203 -7.28 -8.30 4.95
CA ALA A 203 -7.56 -8.41 6.38
C ALA A 203 -6.69 -9.49 7.03
N ILE A 204 -6.51 -9.39 8.35
CA ILE A 204 -5.89 -10.43 9.17
C ILE A 204 -6.72 -10.59 10.46
N THR A 205 -6.99 -11.83 10.86
CA THR A 205 -7.61 -12.13 12.17
C THR A 205 -7.01 -13.39 12.77
N SER A 206 -7.21 -13.62 14.06
CA SER A 206 -6.87 -14.86 14.76
C SER A 206 -8.13 -15.57 15.26
N ASP A 207 -8.16 -16.90 15.21
CA ASP A 207 -9.20 -17.71 15.88
C ASP A 207 -8.84 -18.04 17.35
N GLY A 208 -9.63 -18.91 17.97
CA GLY A 208 -9.44 -19.36 19.36
C GLY A 208 -8.24 -20.28 19.57
N ASP A 209 -7.76 -20.94 18.50
CA ASP A 209 -6.64 -21.88 18.51
C ASP A 209 -5.32 -21.21 18.12
N HIS A 210 -5.30 -19.87 18.11
CA HIS A 210 -4.17 -19.05 17.69
C HIS A 210 -3.76 -19.23 16.22
N ASN A 211 -4.65 -19.72 15.37
CA ASN A 211 -4.42 -19.71 13.94
C ASN A 211 -4.67 -18.31 13.38
N LEU A 212 -3.69 -17.78 12.65
CA LEU A 212 -3.83 -16.53 11.94
C LEU A 212 -4.41 -16.78 10.55
N TYR A 213 -5.52 -16.12 10.27
CA TYR A 213 -6.14 -16.08 8.96
C TYR A 213 -5.75 -14.80 8.26
N ILE A 214 -5.11 -14.94 7.10
CA ILE A 214 -4.59 -13.82 6.31
C ILE A 214 -5.33 -13.81 4.98
N PHE A 215 -5.96 -12.70 4.63
CA PHE A 215 -6.86 -12.61 3.48
C PHE A 215 -6.27 -11.75 2.35
N LYS A 216 -6.43 -12.20 1.10
CA LYS A 216 -6.11 -11.42 -0.10
C LYS A 216 -6.96 -11.85 -1.29
N GLY A 217 -7.70 -10.90 -1.87
CA GLY A 217 -8.52 -11.12 -3.06
C GLY A 217 -9.53 -12.24 -2.82
N SER A 218 -9.48 -13.27 -3.65
CA SER A 218 -10.32 -14.46 -3.54
C SER A 218 -9.69 -15.60 -2.72
N HIS A 219 -8.58 -15.35 -2.02
CA HIS A 219 -7.80 -16.35 -1.31
C HIS A 219 -7.52 -15.97 0.15
N TYR A 220 -7.16 -16.98 0.93
CA TYR A 220 -6.65 -16.81 2.29
C TYR A 220 -5.59 -17.85 2.62
N TRP A 221 -4.78 -17.56 3.62
CA TRP A 221 -3.80 -18.47 4.22
C TRP A 221 -4.12 -18.64 5.69
N VAL A 222 -3.77 -19.82 6.22
CA VAL A 222 -3.82 -20.09 7.66
C VAL A 222 -2.38 -20.30 8.12
N VAL A 223 -1.96 -19.52 9.11
CA VAL A 223 -0.68 -19.74 9.80
C VAL A 223 -1.00 -20.31 11.17
N SER A 224 -0.55 -21.53 11.43
CA SER A 224 -0.75 -22.18 12.72
C SER A 224 0.04 -21.45 13.82
N GLY A 225 -0.31 -21.68 15.09
CA GLY A 225 0.46 -21.16 16.22
C GLY A 225 1.92 -21.61 16.24
N SER A 226 2.26 -22.70 15.55
CA SER A 226 3.64 -23.17 15.34
C SER A 226 4.41 -22.42 14.23
N GLY A 227 3.76 -21.47 13.55
CA GLY A 227 4.35 -20.67 12.48
C GLY A 227 4.29 -21.31 11.09
N ASN A 228 3.63 -22.46 10.92
CA ASN A 228 3.50 -23.11 9.62
C ASN A 228 2.37 -22.46 8.83
N ALA A 229 2.69 -21.89 7.67
CA ALA A 229 1.71 -21.35 6.75
C ALA A 229 1.17 -22.44 5.82
N SER A 230 -0.15 -22.44 5.59
CA SER A 230 -0.79 -23.27 4.57
C SER A 230 -0.46 -22.78 3.16
N GLU A 231 -0.71 -23.61 2.16
CA GLU A 231 -0.91 -23.14 0.79
C GLU A 231 -2.14 -22.21 0.71
N PRO A 232 -2.22 -21.31 -0.30
CA PRO A 232 -3.37 -20.44 -0.49
C PRO A 232 -4.65 -21.25 -0.74
N GLN A 233 -5.67 -20.93 0.04
CA GLN A 233 -6.99 -21.55 -0.06
C GLN A 233 -7.97 -20.55 -0.67
N ALA A 234 -8.88 -21.03 -1.52
CA ALA A 234 -9.95 -20.20 -2.07
C ALA A 234 -10.96 -19.83 -0.97
N LEU A 235 -11.53 -18.62 -1.01
CA LEU A 235 -12.52 -18.20 -0.01
C LEU A 235 -13.84 -18.98 -0.11
N GLN A 236 -14.32 -19.25 -1.33
CA GLN A 236 -15.68 -19.77 -1.55
C GLN A 236 -15.98 -21.11 -0.86
N PRO A 237 -15.08 -22.12 -0.86
CA PRO A 237 -15.34 -23.38 -0.14
C PRO A 237 -15.54 -23.21 1.36
N ARG A 238 -14.84 -22.25 1.99
CA ARG A 238 -14.93 -22.02 3.44
C ARG A 238 -16.01 -21.00 3.81
N TRP A 239 -16.18 -19.96 3.01
CA TRP A 239 -17.20 -18.92 3.21
C TRP A 239 -17.99 -18.68 1.92
N PRO A 240 -18.98 -19.55 1.62
CA PRO A 240 -19.79 -19.43 0.42
C PRO A 240 -20.50 -18.08 0.34
N GLY A 241 -20.41 -17.40 -0.81
CA GLY A 241 -21.06 -16.11 -1.03
C GLY A 241 -20.32 -14.91 -0.44
N LEU A 242 -19.16 -15.10 0.20
CA LEU A 242 -18.29 -14.00 0.61
C LEU A 242 -17.61 -13.39 -0.61
N PRO A 243 -17.67 -12.06 -0.84
CA PRO A 243 -17.02 -11.42 -1.97
C PRO A 243 -15.50 -11.38 -1.81
N ALA A 244 -14.77 -11.42 -2.93
CA ALA A 244 -13.32 -11.24 -2.95
C ALA A 244 -12.92 -9.81 -2.52
N GLY A 245 -11.72 -9.67 -1.94
CA GLY A 245 -11.15 -8.39 -1.53
C GLY A 245 -11.96 -7.73 -0.43
N ILE A 246 -12.15 -8.42 0.69
CA ILE A 246 -12.82 -7.88 1.88
C ILE A 246 -12.08 -6.65 2.43
N ASP A 247 -12.77 -5.76 3.11
CA ASP A 247 -12.14 -4.57 3.70
C ASP A 247 -11.63 -4.84 5.13
N ALA A 248 -12.33 -5.70 5.88
CA ALA A 248 -11.94 -6.08 7.24
C ALA A 248 -12.53 -7.44 7.64
N CYS A 249 -11.90 -8.09 8.63
CA CYS A 249 -12.34 -9.36 9.19
C CYS A 249 -12.04 -9.42 10.68
N ALA A 250 -12.93 -10.00 11.48
CA ALA A 250 -12.67 -10.33 12.87
C ALA A 250 -13.34 -11.65 13.25
N TRP A 251 -12.64 -12.47 14.03
CA TRP A 251 -13.23 -13.64 14.68
C TRP A 251 -13.58 -13.29 16.12
N SER A 252 -14.82 -13.56 16.49
CA SER A 252 -15.29 -13.31 17.85
C SER A 252 -14.98 -14.46 18.77
N ARG A 253 -14.23 -14.17 19.83
CA ARG A 253 -13.96 -15.14 20.89
C ARG A 253 -15.18 -15.43 21.76
N SER A 254 -16.16 -14.54 21.80
CA SER A 254 -17.37 -14.71 22.61
C SER A 254 -18.35 -15.71 21.97
N THR A 255 -18.48 -15.64 20.65
CA THR A 255 -19.50 -16.40 19.89
C THR A 255 -18.91 -17.49 19.00
N GLY A 256 -17.60 -17.47 18.77
CA GLY A 256 -16.92 -18.38 17.84
C GLY A 256 -17.16 -18.07 16.36
N LYS A 257 -17.74 -16.90 16.05
CA LYS A 257 -18.19 -16.53 14.69
C LYS A 257 -17.20 -15.63 13.97
N PHE A 258 -17.11 -15.79 12.65
CA PHE A 258 -16.39 -14.87 11.78
C PHE A 258 -17.29 -13.73 11.32
N TYR A 259 -16.77 -12.52 11.38
CA TYR A 259 -17.41 -11.30 10.88
C TYR A 259 -16.56 -10.72 9.77
N PHE A 260 -17.15 -10.60 8.58
CA PHE A 260 -16.49 -10.01 7.41
C PHE A 260 -17.18 -8.72 6.98
N PHE A 261 -16.40 -7.76 6.52
CA PHE A 261 -16.90 -6.47 6.06
C PHE A 261 -16.40 -6.20 4.64
N LYS A 262 -17.32 -5.79 3.76
CA LYS A 262 -16.98 -5.29 2.43
C LYS A 262 -18.00 -4.25 1.99
N GLY A 263 -17.50 -3.07 1.63
CA GLY A 263 -18.33 -1.93 1.30
C GLY A 263 -19.27 -1.58 2.44
N GLY A 264 -20.56 -1.54 2.15
CA GLY A 264 -21.60 -1.26 3.14
C GLY A 264 -22.27 -2.50 3.71
N ARG A 265 -21.65 -3.69 3.63
CA ARG A 265 -22.25 -4.95 4.09
C ARG A 265 -21.34 -5.69 5.08
N CYS A 266 -21.98 -6.37 6.01
CA CYS A 266 -21.38 -7.26 7.00
C CYS A 266 -21.93 -8.67 6.78
N TRP A 267 -21.04 -9.67 6.75
CA TRP A 267 -21.37 -11.09 6.74
C TRP A 267 -20.98 -11.69 8.09
N ARG A 268 -21.74 -12.67 8.56
CA ARG A 268 -21.43 -13.42 9.79
C ARG A 268 -21.53 -14.90 9.50
N TYR A 269 -20.49 -15.65 9.85
CA TYR A 269 -20.42 -17.09 9.62
C TYR A 269 -20.21 -17.85 10.92
N SER A 270 -20.95 -18.94 11.07
CA SER A 270 -20.75 -19.98 12.09
C SER A 270 -20.01 -21.15 11.42
N GLY A 271 -18.69 -21.20 11.57
CA GLY A 271 -17.86 -22.10 10.77
C GLY A 271 -17.90 -21.74 9.28
N SER A 272 -18.46 -22.62 8.45
CA SER A 272 -18.68 -22.36 7.01
C SER A 272 -20.08 -21.88 6.65
N GLU A 273 -21.01 -21.86 7.62
CA GLU A 273 -22.41 -21.55 7.36
C GLU A 273 -22.66 -20.05 7.52
N LEU A 274 -23.29 -19.43 6.52
CA LEU A 274 -23.72 -18.04 6.58
C LEU A 274 -24.94 -17.94 7.52
N ASP A 275 -24.83 -17.13 8.57
CA ASP A 275 -25.93 -16.95 9.52
C ASP A 275 -27.17 -16.37 8.84
N ALA A 276 -28.35 -16.85 9.23
CA ALA A 276 -29.63 -16.34 8.74
C ALA A 276 -29.74 -14.80 8.94
N GLY A 277 -30.20 -14.12 7.89
CA GLY A 277 -30.32 -12.65 7.87
C GLY A 277 -29.03 -11.91 7.48
N PHE A 278 -27.92 -12.61 7.22
CA PHE A 278 -26.71 -12.03 6.65
C PHE A 278 -26.61 -12.28 5.14
N PRO A 279 -25.95 -11.40 4.36
CA PRO A 279 -25.29 -10.17 4.81
C PRO A 279 -26.25 -9.04 5.18
N ARG A 280 -25.92 -8.31 6.25
CA ARG A 280 -26.66 -7.12 6.70
C ARG A 280 -26.00 -5.83 6.22
N LYS A 281 -26.79 -4.79 6.00
CA LYS A 281 -26.25 -3.44 5.69
C LYS A 281 -25.58 -2.86 6.94
N CYS A 282 -24.34 -2.40 6.84
CA CYS A 282 -23.62 -1.76 7.94
C CYS A 282 -24.39 -0.54 8.48
N SER A 283 -25.03 0.23 7.60
CA SER A 283 -25.85 1.39 8.01
C SER A 283 -27.04 1.02 8.89
N ALA A 284 -27.62 -0.18 8.72
CA ALA A 284 -28.71 -0.67 9.58
C ALA A 284 -28.21 -1.11 10.96
N LEU A 285 -26.89 -1.26 11.14
CA LEU A 285 -26.21 -1.63 12.38
C LEU A 285 -25.52 -0.41 13.05
N GLY A 286 -25.59 0.76 12.43
CA GLY A 286 -24.80 1.94 12.85
C GLY A 286 -23.30 1.84 12.54
N LEU A 287 -22.88 0.86 11.73
CA LEU A 287 -21.46 0.57 11.45
C LEU A 287 -20.94 1.33 10.22
N PRO A 288 -19.62 1.62 10.15
CA PRO A 288 -19.02 2.31 9.02
C PRO A 288 -19.08 1.48 7.72
N ARG A 289 -19.09 2.18 6.59
CA ARG A 289 -18.84 1.57 5.27
C ARG A 289 -17.34 1.55 4.99
N HIS A 290 -16.86 0.48 4.37
CA HIS A 290 -15.45 0.24 4.07
C HIS A 290 -14.55 0.44 5.30
N PRO A 291 -14.76 -0.28 6.42
CA PRO A 291 -13.84 -0.20 7.57
C PRO A 291 -12.42 -0.56 7.11
N ASP A 292 -11.41 0.11 7.66
CA ASP A 292 -10.01 -0.10 7.26
C ASP A 292 -9.42 -1.36 7.93
N THR A 293 -9.92 -1.73 9.12
CA THR A 293 -9.61 -2.99 9.78
C THR A 293 -10.66 -3.31 10.87
N ALA A 294 -10.70 -4.56 11.32
CA ALA A 294 -11.54 -5.02 12.42
C ALA A 294 -10.74 -6.02 13.26
N LEU A 295 -11.00 -6.06 14.56
CA LEU A 295 -10.41 -7.05 15.46
C LEU A 295 -11.34 -7.32 16.64
N TYR A 296 -11.18 -8.48 17.28
CA TYR A 296 -11.77 -8.73 18.59
C TYR A 296 -10.81 -8.22 19.67
N PHE A 297 -11.26 -7.22 20.45
CA PHE A 297 -10.42 -6.59 21.45
C PHE A 297 -10.66 -7.25 22.82
N GLN A 298 -9.67 -7.99 23.29
CA GLN A 298 -9.80 -8.85 24.47
C GLN A 298 -10.18 -8.07 25.75
N GLN A 299 -9.67 -6.85 25.92
CA GLN A 299 -9.91 -6.01 27.09
C GLN A 299 -11.36 -5.55 27.18
N LEU A 300 -11.99 -5.26 26.03
CA LEU A 300 -13.41 -4.89 25.97
C LEU A 300 -14.34 -6.10 25.78
N ARG A 301 -13.79 -7.27 25.41
CA ARG A 301 -14.56 -8.47 25.03
C ARG A 301 -15.62 -8.15 23.97
N ARG A 302 -15.20 -7.38 22.97
CA ARG A 302 -16.04 -6.83 21.91
C ARG A 302 -15.26 -6.76 20.60
N LEU A 303 -16.01 -6.72 19.49
CA LEU A 303 -15.45 -6.39 18.19
C LEU A 303 -15.21 -4.88 18.09
N VAL A 304 -14.09 -4.50 17.48
CA VAL A 304 -13.71 -3.11 17.25
C VAL A 304 -13.40 -2.94 15.77
N LEU A 305 -14.07 -1.98 15.12
CA LEU A 305 -13.81 -1.59 13.74
C LEU A 305 -13.11 -0.24 13.72
N PHE A 306 -12.16 -0.08 12.80
CA PHE A 306 -11.39 1.14 12.61
C PHE A 306 -11.75 1.75 11.26
N LYS A 307 -11.97 3.08 11.23
CA LYS A 307 -12.19 3.81 9.98
C LYS A 307 -11.65 5.23 10.07
N GLY A 308 -10.62 5.53 9.28
CA GLY A 308 -9.91 6.80 9.29
C GLY A 308 -9.47 7.14 10.72
N PRO A 309 -9.75 8.34 11.25
CA PRO A 309 -9.33 8.75 12.58
C PRO A 309 -10.27 8.27 13.71
N LYS A 310 -11.14 7.28 13.46
CA LYS A 310 -12.17 6.83 14.42
C LYS A 310 -12.18 5.31 14.59
N TYR A 311 -12.65 4.87 15.76
CA TYR A 311 -12.98 3.47 16.03
C TYR A 311 -14.41 3.31 16.55
N PHE A 312 -14.97 2.14 16.31
CA PHE A 312 -16.36 1.77 16.56
C PHE A 312 -16.35 0.46 17.34
N VAL A 313 -16.98 0.42 18.51
CA VAL A 313 -17.14 -0.82 19.27
C VAL A 313 -18.51 -1.42 18.95
N VAL A 314 -18.52 -2.71 18.70
CA VAL A 314 -19.68 -3.43 18.19
C VAL A 314 -20.12 -4.47 19.20
N GLY A 315 -21.36 -4.33 19.66
CA GLY A 315 -22.07 -5.34 20.43
C GLY A 315 -22.49 -6.47 19.50
N GLU A 316 -22.44 -7.70 19.99
CA GLU A 316 -22.71 -8.89 19.15
C GLU A 316 -24.15 -9.41 19.31
N ASP A 317 -24.79 -9.10 20.44
CA ASP A 317 -26.15 -9.51 20.80
C ASP A 317 -26.91 -8.36 21.50
N PRO A 318 -27.74 -7.59 20.78
CA PRO A 318 -27.91 -7.60 19.33
C PRO A 318 -26.68 -7.06 18.61
N LEU A 319 -26.43 -7.55 17.38
CA LEU A 319 -25.36 -6.99 16.54
C LEU A 319 -25.63 -5.51 16.25
N GLY A 320 -24.74 -4.62 16.66
CA GLY A 320 -24.90 -3.18 16.47
C GLY A 320 -23.79 -2.34 17.10
N LEU A 321 -23.79 -1.04 16.79
CA LEU A 321 -22.88 -0.08 17.39
C LEU A 321 -23.21 0.10 18.89
N GLU A 322 -22.20 -0.03 19.75
CA GLU A 322 -22.34 0.27 21.17
C GLU A 322 -22.55 1.77 21.42
N PRO A 323 -23.28 2.16 22.48
CA PRO A 323 -23.42 3.57 22.86
C PRO A 323 -22.08 4.28 23.03
N TYR A 324 -22.07 5.59 22.78
CA TYR A 324 -20.90 6.49 22.89
C TYR A 324 -19.80 6.29 21.83
N TYR A 325 -20.02 5.43 20.83
CA TYR A 325 -19.17 5.29 19.66
C TYR A 325 -19.80 5.95 18.41
N PRO A 326 -19.00 6.35 17.41
CA PRO A 326 -17.55 6.22 17.32
C PRO A 326 -16.76 7.17 18.20
N ARG A 327 -15.57 6.75 18.60
CA ARG A 327 -14.57 7.56 19.33
C ARG A 327 -13.32 7.82 18.48
N SER A 328 -12.50 8.76 18.92
CA SER A 328 -11.27 9.13 18.22
C SER A 328 -10.17 8.09 18.43
N LEU A 329 -9.37 7.81 17.40
CA LEU A 329 -8.18 6.96 17.54
C LEU A 329 -7.10 7.51 18.47
N ARG A 330 -7.22 8.77 18.92
CA ARG A 330 -6.34 9.33 19.95
C ARG A 330 -6.38 8.55 21.27
N ASP A 331 -7.46 7.79 21.52
CA ASP A 331 -7.56 6.89 22.66
C ASP A 331 -6.54 5.72 22.58
N TRP A 332 -5.96 5.47 21.40
CA TRP A 332 -5.01 4.39 21.13
C TRP A 332 -3.60 4.94 20.90
N ALA A 333 -2.73 4.80 21.90
CA ALA A 333 -1.35 5.25 21.80
C ALA A 333 -0.55 4.42 20.78
N GLY A 334 0.19 5.08 19.89
CA GLY A 334 1.12 4.43 18.96
C GLY A 334 0.51 3.83 17.70
N LEU A 335 -0.80 4.02 17.46
CA LEU A 335 -1.39 3.74 16.15
C LEU A 335 -1.03 4.85 15.14
N PRO A 336 -0.82 4.52 13.85
CA PRO A 336 -0.46 5.47 12.79
C PRO A 336 -1.44 6.62 12.58
#